data_AF-A0A2V3UM13-F1
#
_entry.id   AF-A0A2V3UM13-F1
#
_cell.length_a   1.000
_cell.length_b   1.000
_cell.length_c   1.000
_cell.angle_alpha   90.00
_cell.angle_beta   90.00
_cell.angle_gamma   90.00
#
_symmetry.space_group_name_H-M   'P 1'
#
loop_
_entity.id
_entity.type
_entity.pdbx_description
1 polymer ?
#
loop_
_entity_poly.entity_id
_entity_poly.type
_entity_poly.pdbx_seq_one_letter_code
_entity_poly.pdbx_strand_id
1 'polypeptide(L)' 'MSVDTNWSLDAVQSLRSMAREGVPVSVISLRLKRPVDAVSAKLAELGITPKADI' A
#
# COMPACT_ATOMS: atom_id res chain seq x y z
N MET A 1 8.02 -13.51 16.28
CA MET A 1 7.57 -13.29 14.89
C MET A 1 6.19 -12.66 14.91
N SER A 2 6.06 -11.33 14.80
CA SER A 2 4.81 -10.66 14.44
C SER A 2 5.19 -9.27 13.94
N VAL A 3 5.46 -9.14 12.64
CA VAL A 3 5.43 -7.82 12.01
C VAL A 3 3.97 -7.38 12.11
N ASP A 4 3.76 -6.30 12.86
CA ASP A 4 2.45 -5.78 13.21
C ASP A 4 1.73 -5.31 11.94
N THR A 5 1.03 -6.24 11.31
CA THR A 5 0.12 -6.01 10.17
C THR A 5 -1.17 -5.35 10.67
N ASN A 6 -1.11 -4.46 11.67
CA ASN A 6 -2.24 -3.64 12.07
C ASN A 6 -2.40 -2.52 11.04
N TRP A 7 -2.90 -2.91 9.87
CA TRP A 7 -3.41 -1.99 8.88
C TRP A 7 -4.74 -1.47 9.38
N SER A 8 -4.74 -0.27 9.93
CA SER A 8 -5.99 0.43 10.24
C SER A 8 -6.81 0.59 8.97
N LEU A 9 -8.14 0.54 9.11
CA LEU A 9 -9.07 0.72 7.99
C LEU A 9 -8.76 1.96 7.16
N ASP A 10 -8.40 3.07 7.83
CA ASP A 10 -7.94 4.30 7.19
C ASP A 10 -6.72 4.11 6.29
N ALA A 11 -5.70 3.39 6.77
CA ALA A 11 -4.48 3.12 6.01
C ALA A 11 -4.77 2.23 4.78
N VAL A 12 -5.64 1.23 4.92
CA VAL A 12 -6.07 0.37 3.80
C VAL A 12 -6.90 1.16 2.79
N GLN A 13 -7.78 2.04 3.27
CA GLN A 13 -8.64 2.84 2.42
C GLN A 13 -7.84 3.89 1.65
N SER A 14 -6.91 4.58 2.31
CA SER A 14 -5.94 5.48 1.69
C SER A 14 -5.06 4.75 0.66
N LEU A 15 -4.53 3.57 1.02
CA LEU A 15 -3.76 2.73 0.10
C LEU A 15 -4.55 2.33 -1.13
N ARG A 16 -5.81 1.89 -0.97
CA ARG A 16 -6.69 1.48 -2.06
C ARG A 16 -7.07 2.65 -2.96
N SER A 17 -7.36 3.81 -2.39
CA SER A 17 -7.64 5.03 -3.15
C SER A 17 -6.43 5.45 -3.97
N MET A 18 -5.26 5.56 -3.35
CA MET A 18 -4.02 5.91 -4.05
C MET A 18 -3.66 4.91 -5.14
N ALA A 19 -3.79 3.61 -4.89
CA ALA A 19 -3.52 2.60 -5.90
C ALA A 19 -4.53 2.65 -7.07
N ARG A 20 -5.82 2.95 -6.82
CA ARG A 20 -6.80 3.19 -7.90
C ARG A 20 -6.53 4.48 -8.67
N GLU A 21 -5.99 5.51 -8.03
CA GLU A 21 -5.52 6.72 -8.69
C GLU A 21 -4.25 6.47 -9.54
N GLY A 22 -3.65 5.28 -9.43
CA GLY A 22 -2.41 4.93 -10.13
C GLY A 22 -1.17 5.54 -9.49
N VAL A 23 -1.23 5.86 -8.21
CA VAL A 23 -0.08 6.36 -7.43
C VAL A 23 0.93 5.21 -7.26
N PRO A 24 2.22 5.46 -7.51
CA PRO A 24 3.27 4.44 -7.36
C PRO A 24 3.50 4.06 -5.90
N VAL A 25 3.91 2.81 -5.68
CA VAL A 25 4.09 2.22 -4.34
C VAL A 25 5.12 3.02 -3.51
N SER A 26 6.13 3.62 -4.14
CA SER A 26 7.07 4.53 -3.49
C SER A 26 6.37 5.74 -2.86
N VAL A 27 5.42 6.37 -3.54
CA VAL A 27 4.68 7.53 -3.00
C VAL A 27 3.71 7.08 -1.91
N ILE A 28 3.04 5.94 -2.08
CA ILE A 28 2.15 5.37 -1.05
C ILE A 28 2.94 5.06 0.23
N SER A 29 4.14 4.49 0.09
CA SER A 29 5.05 4.18 1.19
C SER A 29 5.45 5.45 1.96
N LEU A 30 5.75 6.53 1.24
CA LEU A 30 6.06 7.85 1.80
C LEU A 30 4.86 8.44 2.57
N ARG A 31 3.65 8.32 2.01
CA ARG A 31 2.42 8.86 2.63
C ARG A 31 2.03 8.12 3.89
N LEU A 32 2.08 6.79 3.84
CA LEU A 32 1.72 5.93 4.97
C LEU A 32 2.87 5.76 5.97
N LYS A 33 4.06 6.29 5.66
CA LYS A 33 5.31 6.06 6.39
C LYS A 33 5.55 4.57 6.66
N ARG A 34 5.14 3.73 5.70
CA ARG A 34 5.24 2.28 5.75
C ARG A 34 6.19 1.80 4.67
N PRO A 35 6.93 0.70 4.89
CA PRO A 35 7.84 0.17 3.89
C PRO A 35 7.09 -0.24 2.62
N VAL A 36 7.73 0.00 1.46
CA VAL A 36 7.21 -0.35 0.12
C VAL A 36 6.85 -1.84 0.04
N ASP A 37 7.64 -2.70 0.69
CA ASP A 37 7.38 -4.14 0.79
C ASP A 37 6.03 -4.45 1.45
N ALA A 38 5.74 -3.87 2.62
CA ALA A 38 4.46 -4.06 3.30
C ALA A 38 3.27 -3.48 2.49
N VAL A 39 3.48 -2.34 1.82
CA VAL A 39 2.47 -1.71 0.96
C VAL A 39 2.19 -2.61 -0.26
N SER A 40 3.23 -3.11 -0.91
CA SER A 40 3.14 -4.01 -2.07
C SER A 40 2.49 -5.34 -1.68
N ALA A 41 2.91 -5.93 -0.57
CA ALA A 41 2.30 -7.15 -0.02
C ALA A 41 0.81 -6.93 0.25
N LYS A 42 0.44 -5.81 0.91
CA LYS A 42 -0.96 -5.50 1.21
C LYS A 42 -1.80 -5.28 -0.06
N LEU A 43 -1.23 -4.60 -1.06
CA LEU A 43 -1.88 -4.39 -2.35
C LEU A 43 -2.09 -5.72 -3.09
N ALA A 44 -1.09 -6.59 -3.10
CA ALA A 44 -1.18 -7.93 -3.65
C ALA A 44 -2.23 -8.78 -2.94
N GLU A 45 -2.28 -8.74 -1.59
CA GLU A 45 -3.33 -9.40 -0.79
C GLU A 45 -4.74 -8.90 -1.12
N LEU A 46 -4.88 -7.61 -1.43
CA LEU A 46 -6.17 -6.99 -1.80
C LEU A 46 -6.54 -7.20 -3.27
N GLY A 47 -5.66 -7.81 -4.07
CA GLY A 47 -5.84 -7.95 -5.52
C GLY A 47 -5.79 -6.62 -6.27
N ILE A 48 -5.20 -5.59 -5.66
CA ILE A 48 -5.04 -4.28 -6.27
C ILE A 48 -3.64 -4.23 -6.87
N THR A 49 -3.54 -4.15 -8.18
CA THR A 49 -2.27 -3.94 -8.87
C THR A 49 -1.99 -2.43 -8.88
N PRO A 50 -1.06 -1.90 -8.06
CA PRO A 50 -0.64 -0.51 -8.20
C PRO A 50 -0.01 -0.33 -9.57
N LYS A 51 -0.05 0.91 -10.08
CA LYS A 51 0.72 1.28 -11.25
C LYS A 51 2.20 1.14 -10.87
N ALA A 52 2.84 0.08 -11.35
CA ALA A 52 4.28 -0.07 -11.26
C ALA A 52 4.89 1.13 -12.00
N ASP A 53 5.77 1.84 -11.32
CA ASP A 53 6.61 2.85 -11.97
C ASP A 53 7.40 2.11 -13.05
N ILE A 54 7.05 2.36 -14.32
CA ILE A 54 7.68 1.79 -15.52
C ILE A 54 8.86 2.65 -15.91
#